data_AF-A0A1F8TTJ8-F1
#
_entry.id   AF-A0A1F8TTJ8-F1
#
_cell.length_a   1.000
_cell.length_b   1.000
_cell.length_c   1.000
_cell.angle_alpha   90.00
_cell.angle_beta   90.00
_cell.angle_gamma   90.00
#
_symmetry.space_group_name_H-M   'P 1'
#
loop_
_entity.id
_entity.type
_entity.pdbx_description
1 polymer ?
#
loop_
_entity_poly.entity_id
_entity_poly.type
_entity_poly.pdbx_seq_one_letter_code
_entity_poly.pdbx_strand_id
1 'polypeptide(L)'
;MFDALAQGVETLTSITGRKTIVLLSDGLDNRSQSAVDDVIEAIGPAGLSISTIGLGDPNGSGNNSLDEPALQELSQRAGGVYRFASGPDALLALYEQRGRALQSEFSFTYISPSALRDGVNRQLTVSISDASVNSQYNPGGVLPEVSGSSLPLFGGILGGLLVLLGIPFLFGFVARALGGSRKKNKVKTGQSSTAAKGRVRLK
;
A
#
# COMPACT_ATOMS: atom_id res chain seq x y z
N MET A 1 16.60 28.77 -20.30
CA MET A 1 16.02 27.41 -20.41
C MET A 1 15.33 27.02 -19.12
N PHE A 2 16.03 26.97 -17.99
CA PHE A 2 15.45 26.53 -16.71
C PHE A 2 14.29 27.41 -16.21
N ASP A 3 14.39 28.74 -16.32
CA ASP A 3 13.27 29.64 -15.94
C ASP A 3 12.00 29.34 -16.75
N ALA A 4 12.16 29.04 -18.04
CA ALA A 4 11.05 28.68 -18.93
C ALA A 4 10.44 27.33 -18.56
N LEU A 5 11.26 26.37 -18.12
CA LEU A 5 10.77 25.09 -17.61
C LEU A 5 10.00 25.27 -16.30
N ALA A 6 10.54 26.06 -15.35
CA ALA A 6 9.86 26.38 -14.11
C ALA A 6 8.49 27.03 -14.36
N GLN A 7 8.43 28.01 -15.27
CA GLN A 7 7.17 28.63 -15.67
C GLN A 7 6.22 27.65 -16.37
N GLY A 8 6.74 26.73 -17.18
CA GLY A 8 5.95 25.68 -17.83
C GLY A 8 5.35 24.71 -16.82
N VAL A 9 6.14 24.29 -15.81
CA VAL A 9 5.67 23.46 -14.70
C VAL A 9 4.54 24.17 -13.95
N GLU A 10 4.75 25.43 -13.57
CA GLU A 10 3.76 26.26 -12.87
C GLU A 10 2.45 26.36 -13.66
N THR A 11 2.53 26.62 -14.97
CA THR A 11 1.35 26.70 -15.84
C THR A 11 0.53 25.41 -15.84
N LEU A 12 1.21 24.27 -15.77
CA LEU A 12 0.58 22.95 -15.79
C LEU A 12 0.06 22.49 -14.42
N THR A 13 0.36 23.19 -13.32
CA THR A 13 -0.14 22.81 -11.98
C THR A 13 -1.67 22.81 -11.91
N SER A 14 -2.31 23.82 -12.52
CA SER A 14 -3.77 23.99 -12.54
C SER A 14 -4.51 23.01 -13.45
N ILE A 15 -3.79 22.28 -14.30
CA ILE A 15 -4.37 21.35 -15.26
C ILE A 15 -4.48 19.95 -14.64
N THR A 16 -5.67 19.37 -14.72
CA THR A 16 -5.94 18.00 -14.28
C THR A 16 -5.57 16.97 -15.35
N GLY A 17 -5.13 15.79 -14.91
CA GLY A 17 -4.74 14.69 -15.80
C GLY A 17 -3.23 14.54 -15.93
N ARG A 18 -2.80 13.63 -16.82
CA ARG A 18 -1.38 13.38 -17.07
C ARG A 18 -0.76 14.57 -17.82
N LYS A 19 0.39 15.02 -17.34
CA LYS A 19 1.10 16.18 -17.85
C LYS A 19 2.50 15.78 -18.29
N THR A 20 2.92 16.30 -19.42
CA THR A 20 4.28 16.11 -19.92
C THR A 20 4.74 17.35 -20.65
N ILE A 21 5.99 17.74 -20.45
CA ILE A 21 6.66 18.81 -21.19
C ILE A 21 7.62 18.15 -22.18
N VAL A 22 7.56 18.59 -23.44
CA VAL A 22 8.56 18.23 -24.45
C VAL A 22 9.42 19.46 -24.70
N LEU A 23 10.64 19.44 -24.16
CA LEU A 23 11.61 20.50 -24.33
C LEU A 23 12.42 20.26 -25.61
N LEU A 24 12.45 21.25 -26.51
CA LEU A 24 13.36 21.29 -27.64
C LEU A 24 14.44 22.33 -27.34
N SER A 25 15.70 21.92 -27.22
CA SER A 25 16.79 22.80 -26.79
C SER A 25 18.17 22.27 -27.21
N ASP A 26 19.19 23.12 -27.20
CA ASP A 26 20.62 22.77 -27.31
C ASP A 26 21.24 22.38 -25.96
N GLY A 27 20.48 22.47 -24.86
CA GLY A 27 20.93 22.14 -23.50
C GLY A 27 21.74 23.24 -22.82
N LEU A 28 22.06 24.33 -23.51
CA LEU A 28 22.92 25.40 -23.01
C LEU A 28 22.08 26.47 -22.32
N ASP A 29 21.96 26.39 -21.00
CA ASP A 29 21.38 27.46 -20.20
C ASP A 29 22.41 28.57 -19.92
N ASN A 30 22.09 29.81 -20.29
CA ASN A 30 23.05 30.93 -20.23
C ASN A 30 22.59 32.13 -19.38
N ARG A 31 21.32 32.19 -18.99
CA ARG A 31 20.70 33.38 -18.38
C ARG A 31 19.64 33.06 -17.33
N SER A 32 19.33 31.79 -17.07
CA SER A 32 18.28 31.49 -16.10
C SER A 32 18.74 31.83 -14.70
N GLN A 33 17.79 32.23 -13.86
CA GLN A 33 17.99 32.35 -12.42
C GLN A 33 17.80 31.01 -11.72
N SER A 34 16.91 30.16 -12.25
CA SER A 34 16.68 28.81 -11.79
C SER A 34 17.77 27.85 -12.24
N ALA A 35 18.09 26.89 -11.38
CA ALA A 35 18.92 25.73 -11.66
C ALA A 35 18.08 24.51 -12.07
N VAL A 36 18.76 23.47 -12.54
CA VAL A 36 18.12 22.17 -12.83
C VAL A 36 17.40 21.61 -11.61
N ASP A 37 17.98 21.76 -10.41
CA ASP A 37 17.41 21.23 -9.17
C ASP A 37 16.07 21.88 -8.82
N ASP A 38 15.94 23.20 -9.04
CA ASP A 38 14.69 23.93 -8.82
C ASP A 38 13.56 23.41 -9.72
N VAL A 39 13.90 23.09 -10.97
CA VAL A 39 12.95 22.52 -11.93
C VAL A 39 12.54 21.11 -11.49
N ILE A 40 13.49 20.28 -11.07
CA ILE A 40 13.20 18.91 -10.61
C ILE A 40 12.33 18.91 -9.35
N GLU A 41 12.59 19.81 -8.41
CA GLU A 41 11.78 19.95 -7.19
C GLU A 41 10.34 20.37 -7.52
N ALA A 42 10.16 21.31 -8.46
CA ALA A 42 8.84 21.78 -8.88
C ALA A 42 7.99 20.68 -9.57
N ILE A 43 8.62 19.68 -10.21
CA ILE A 43 7.93 18.58 -10.89
C ILE A 43 7.23 17.64 -9.91
N GLY A 44 7.86 17.33 -8.77
CA GLY A 44 7.40 16.32 -7.81
C GLY A 44 5.94 16.51 -7.38
N PRO A 45 5.55 17.69 -6.87
CA PRO A 45 4.17 18.00 -6.52
C PRO A 45 3.21 18.04 -7.72
N ALA A 46 3.70 18.44 -8.90
CA ALA A 46 2.87 18.64 -10.09
C ALA A 46 2.52 17.32 -10.82
N GLY A 47 3.25 16.23 -10.54
CA GLY A 47 3.01 14.91 -11.12
C GLY A 47 3.20 14.86 -12.65
N LEU A 48 4.14 15.66 -13.17
CA LEU A 48 4.43 15.76 -14.60
C LEU A 48 5.78 15.13 -14.94
N SER A 49 6.07 14.95 -16.23
CA SER A 49 7.36 14.48 -16.73
C SER A 49 7.95 15.45 -17.75
N ILE A 50 9.28 15.50 -17.88
CA ILE A 50 9.96 16.34 -18.90
C ILE A 50 10.78 15.45 -19.81
N SER A 51 10.41 15.38 -21.09
CA SER A 51 11.21 14.76 -22.15
C SER A 51 11.96 15.83 -22.93
N THR A 52 13.18 15.54 -23.33
CA THR A 52 14.06 16.50 -24.01
C THR A 52 14.36 16.02 -25.44
N ILE A 53 14.41 16.97 -26.37
CA ILE A 53 14.85 16.78 -27.75
C ILE A 53 16.03 17.72 -27.98
N GLY A 54 17.20 17.16 -28.20
CA GLY A 54 18.42 17.91 -28.51
C GLY A 54 18.44 18.39 -29.95
N LEU A 55 18.76 19.67 -30.14
CA LEU A 55 19.04 20.29 -31.44
C LEU A 55 20.49 20.79 -31.46
N GLY A 56 21.17 20.62 -32.60
CA GLY A 56 22.56 21.05 -32.78
C GLY A 56 23.45 19.88 -33.16
N ASP A 57 24.76 20.04 -32.96
CA ASP A 57 25.77 19.03 -33.22
C ASP A 57 26.49 18.68 -31.90
N PRO A 58 26.42 17.42 -31.43
CA PRO A 58 27.15 16.97 -30.23
C PRO A 58 28.67 17.16 -30.34
N ASN A 59 29.20 17.19 -31.57
CA ASN A 59 30.61 17.42 -31.85
C ASN A 59 30.88 18.87 -32.31
N GLY A 60 29.83 19.70 -32.37
CA GLY A 60 29.87 21.07 -32.83
C GLY A 60 30.42 22.03 -31.77
N SER A 61 30.99 23.14 -32.23
CA SER A 61 31.45 24.24 -31.36
C SER A 61 30.71 25.54 -31.67
N GLY A 62 30.65 26.45 -30.70
CA GLY A 62 29.97 27.73 -30.83
C GLY A 62 28.44 27.59 -30.87
N ASN A 63 27.79 28.31 -31.78
CA ASN A 63 26.33 28.47 -31.81
C ASN A 63 25.54 27.22 -32.24
N ASN A 64 26.23 26.14 -32.64
CA ASN A 64 25.62 24.86 -32.98
C ASN A 64 26.02 23.75 -32.01
N SER A 65 26.64 24.11 -30.88
CA SER A 65 27.02 23.15 -29.85
C SER A 65 25.78 22.63 -29.13
N LEU A 66 25.80 21.34 -28.78
CA LEU A 66 24.75 20.66 -28.05
C LEU A 66 25.33 20.10 -26.74
N ASP A 67 24.77 20.52 -25.61
CA ASP A 67 25.00 19.90 -24.30
C ASP A 67 24.04 18.72 -24.11
N GLU A 68 24.36 17.62 -24.80
CA GLU A 68 23.62 16.36 -24.68
C GLU A 68 23.60 15.80 -23.25
N PRO A 69 24.72 15.78 -22.48
CA PRO A 69 24.72 15.33 -21.09
C PRO A 69 23.70 16.08 -20.22
N ALA A 70 23.62 17.41 -20.32
CA ALA A 70 22.66 18.19 -19.53
C ALA A 70 21.21 17.83 -19.87
N LEU A 71 20.87 17.66 -21.15
CA LEU A 71 19.52 17.26 -21.57
C LEU A 71 19.17 15.84 -21.18
N GLN A 72 20.14 14.92 -21.22
CA GLN A 72 19.97 13.55 -20.75
C GLN A 72 19.71 13.53 -19.25
N GLU A 73 20.53 14.22 -18.44
CA GLU A 73 20.38 14.30 -16.99
C GLU A 73 19.01 14.85 -16.61
N LEU A 74 18.63 16.01 -17.18
CA LEU A 74 17.33 16.63 -16.91
C LEU A 74 16.17 15.67 -17.19
N SER A 75 16.17 15.02 -18.37
CA SER A 75 15.08 14.12 -18.74
C SER A 75 14.99 12.88 -17.85
N GLN A 76 16.12 12.30 -17.46
CA GLN A 76 16.16 11.13 -16.59
C GLN A 76 15.66 11.47 -15.19
N ARG A 77 16.13 12.58 -14.62
CA ARG A 77 15.71 13.05 -13.30
C ARG A 77 14.24 13.46 -13.26
N ALA A 78 13.72 13.99 -14.38
CA ALA A 78 12.32 14.37 -14.55
C ALA A 78 11.38 13.22 -14.96
N GLY A 79 11.86 11.96 -15.02
CA GLY A 79 11.05 10.81 -15.40
C GLY A 79 10.58 10.81 -16.86
N GLY A 80 11.23 11.61 -17.73
CA GLY A 80 11.03 11.59 -19.17
C GLY A 80 12.18 10.90 -19.89
N VAL A 81 12.38 11.27 -21.15
CA VAL A 81 13.38 10.62 -22.01
C VAL A 81 14.01 11.62 -22.98
N TYR A 82 15.32 11.51 -23.15
CA TYR A 82 16.09 12.26 -24.14
C TYR A 82 15.99 11.65 -25.54
N ARG A 83 15.97 12.50 -26.56
CA ARG A 83 16.13 12.14 -27.98
C ARG A 83 16.99 13.19 -28.66
N PHE A 84 17.74 12.79 -29.68
CA PHE A 84 18.47 13.71 -30.53
C PHE A 84 17.75 13.87 -31.87
N ALA A 85 17.60 15.11 -32.34
CA ALA A 85 17.07 15.41 -33.66
C ALA A 85 18.22 15.85 -34.58
N SER A 86 18.66 14.94 -35.46
CA SER A 86 19.72 15.20 -36.43
C SER A 86 19.33 16.16 -37.56
N GLY A 87 18.04 16.50 -37.67
CA GLY A 87 17.51 17.41 -38.69
C GLY A 87 15.98 17.47 -38.68
N PRO A 88 15.38 18.24 -39.59
CA PRO A 88 13.93 18.45 -39.64
C PRO A 88 13.11 17.15 -39.81
N ASP A 89 13.56 16.23 -40.66
CA ASP A 89 12.85 14.97 -40.91
C ASP A 89 12.88 14.05 -39.69
N ALA A 90 14.03 13.99 -39.00
CA ALA A 90 14.16 13.24 -37.75
C ALA A 90 13.30 13.86 -36.64
N LEU A 91 13.25 15.19 -36.57
CA LEU A 91 12.40 15.91 -35.61
C LEU A 91 10.92 15.63 -35.85
N LEU A 92 10.48 15.66 -37.11
CA LEU A 92 9.11 15.32 -37.50
C LEU A 92 8.75 13.88 -37.08
N ALA A 93 9.61 12.91 -37.43
CA ALA A 93 9.40 11.51 -37.08
C ALA A 93 9.31 11.30 -35.55
N LEU A 94 10.15 12.00 -34.78
CA LEU A 94 10.10 11.98 -33.31
C LEU A 94 8.76 12.51 -32.80
N TYR A 95 8.31 13.68 -33.27
CA TYR A 95 7.03 14.24 -32.83
C TYR A 95 5.84 13.37 -33.21
N GLU A 96 5.81 12.77 -34.40
CA GLU A 96 4.75 11.85 -34.79
C GLU A 96 4.72 10.59 -33.90
N GLN A 97 5.88 10.01 -33.63
CA GLN A 97 5.98 8.86 -32.72
C GLN A 97 5.47 9.21 -31.32
N ARG A 98 5.85 10.39 -30.81
CA ARG A 98 5.40 10.85 -29.48
C ARG A 98 3.93 11.19 -29.45
N GLY A 99 3.41 11.86 -30.49
CA GLY A 99 2.00 12.17 -30.63
C GLY A 99 1.16 10.89 -30.57
N ARG A 100 1.54 9.86 -31.34
CA ARG A 100 0.88 8.55 -31.28
C ARG A 100 0.90 7.95 -29.88
N ALA A 101 2.07 7.93 -29.23
CA ALA A 101 2.22 7.36 -27.89
C ALA A 101 1.39 8.09 -26.82
N LEU A 102 1.35 9.43 -26.87
CA LEU A 102 0.57 10.25 -25.94
C LEU A 102 -0.94 10.14 -26.20
N GLN A 103 -1.35 9.92 -27.45
CA GLN A 103 -2.76 9.68 -27.80
C GLN A 103 -3.24 8.27 -27.45
N SER A 104 -2.34 7.29 -27.41
CA SER A 104 -2.66 5.88 -27.14
C SER A 104 -2.55 5.47 -25.67
N GLU A 105 -2.53 6.43 -24.74
CA GLU A 105 -2.41 6.14 -23.32
C GLU A 105 -3.78 5.92 -22.67
N PHE A 106 -3.94 4.79 -21.99
CA PHE A 106 -5.19 4.41 -21.33
C PHE A 106 -4.99 4.30 -19.81
N SER A 107 -5.91 4.88 -19.05
CA SER A 107 -6.01 4.69 -17.60
C SER A 107 -7.19 3.78 -17.29
N PHE A 108 -6.92 2.66 -16.63
CA PHE A 108 -7.94 1.73 -16.16
C PHE A 108 -8.05 1.85 -14.64
N THR A 109 -9.27 2.07 -14.15
CA THR A 109 -9.57 1.98 -12.71
C THR A 109 -10.37 0.71 -12.47
N TYR A 110 -9.86 -0.16 -11.60
CA TYR A 110 -10.54 -1.37 -11.16
C TYR A 110 -10.90 -1.25 -9.69
N ILE A 111 -12.19 -1.43 -9.37
CA ILE A 111 -12.70 -1.47 -8.00
C ILE A 111 -13.02 -2.93 -7.68
N SER A 112 -12.42 -3.47 -6.63
CA SER A 112 -12.68 -4.86 -6.23
C SER A 112 -14.13 -5.00 -5.74
N PRO A 113 -14.88 -6.02 -6.19
CA PRO A 113 -16.22 -6.30 -5.69
C PRO A 113 -16.21 -6.80 -4.24
N SER A 114 -15.06 -7.28 -3.73
CA SER A 114 -14.90 -7.65 -2.32
C SER A 114 -14.43 -6.46 -1.50
N ALA A 115 -15.32 -5.92 -0.65
CA ALA A 115 -15.00 -4.86 0.30
C ALA A 115 -14.25 -5.37 1.56
N LEU A 116 -14.13 -6.68 1.73
CA LEU A 116 -13.52 -7.30 2.90
C LEU A 116 -12.04 -6.95 3.00
N ARG A 117 -11.62 -6.50 4.18
CA ARG A 117 -10.21 -6.25 4.52
C ARG A 117 -9.67 -7.43 5.30
N ASP A 118 -9.38 -8.50 4.57
CA ASP A 118 -8.92 -9.80 5.10
C ASP A 118 -7.38 -9.90 5.20
N GLY A 119 -6.65 -8.87 4.77
CA GLY A 119 -5.19 -8.86 4.71
C GLY A 119 -4.58 -9.79 3.65
N VAL A 120 -5.41 -10.45 2.83
CA VAL A 120 -4.96 -11.41 1.82
C VAL A 120 -4.60 -10.67 0.54
N ASN A 121 -3.40 -10.93 0.01
CA ASN A 121 -2.99 -10.36 -1.25
C ASN A 121 -3.85 -10.87 -2.42
N ARG A 122 -4.32 -9.95 -3.26
CA ARG A 122 -5.12 -10.21 -4.45
C ARG A 122 -4.28 -9.99 -5.69
N GLN A 123 -4.29 -10.95 -6.61
CA GLN A 123 -3.62 -10.82 -7.90
C GLN A 123 -4.52 -10.08 -8.89
N LEU A 124 -3.94 -9.10 -9.58
CA LEU A 124 -4.55 -8.34 -10.66
C LEU A 124 -3.76 -8.63 -11.93
N THR A 125 -4.43 -9.19 -12.94
CA THR A 125 -3.85 -9.43 -14.25
C THR A 125 -4.53 -8.53 -15.26
N VAL A 126 -3.74 -7.71 -15.94
CA VAL A 126 -4.20 -6.87 -17.05
C VAL A 126 -3.63 -7.46 -18.32
N SER A 127 -4.50 -7.89 -19.24
CA SER A 127 -4.12 -8.43 -20.54
C SER A 127 -4.60 -7.53 -21.68
N ILE A 128 -3.70 -7.27 -22.64
CA ILE A 128 -3.97 -6.56 -23.89
C ILE A 128 -3.40 -7.40 -25.02
N SER A 129 -4.28 -7.96 -25.85
CA SER A 129 -3.91 -8.91 -26.90
C SER A 129 -2.99 -10.01 -26.34
N ASP A 130 -1.72 -10.07 -26.75
CA ASP A 130 -0.76 -11.08 -26.30
C ASP A 130 0.10 -10.64 -25.10
N ALA A 131 -0.04 -9.40 -24.63
CA ALA A 131 0.72 -8.86 -23.50
C ALA A 131 -0.10 -8.98 -22.20
N SER A 132 0.54 -9.42 -21.12
CA SER A 132 -0.08 -9.52 -19.79
C SER A 132 0.85 -8.99 -18.71
N VAL A 133 0.34 -8.12 -17.84
CA VAL A 133 1.04 -7.58 -16.68
C VAL A 133 0.32 -8.02 -15.41
N ASN A 134 1.07 -8.55 -14.46
CA ASN A 134 0.56 -8.96 -13.15
C ASN A 134 0.96 -7.94 -12.09
N SER A 135 0.01 -7.53 -11.26
CA SER A 135 0.20 -6.71 -10.09
C SER A 135 -0.48 -7.34 -8.88
N GLN A 136 -0.10 -6.92 -7.68
CA GLN A 136 -0.65 -7.42 -6.43
C GLN A 136 -1.20 -6.27 -5.59
N TYR A 137 -2.40 -6.45 -5.04
CA TYR A 137 -3.07 -5.49 -4.18
C TYR A 137 -3.41 -6.15 -2.84
N ASN A 138 -3.03 -5.52 -1.72
CA ASN A 138 -3.46 -5.95 -0.39
C ASN A 138 -4.52 -4.97 0.14
N PRO A 139 -5.74 -5.42 0.45
CA PRO A 139 -6.80 -4.57 1.00
C PRO A 139 -6.53 -4.12 2.46
N GLY A 140 -5.48 -4.64 3.09
CA GLY A 140 -5.18 -4.47 4.51
C GLY A 140 -6.13 -5.28 5.40
N GLY A 141 -6.01 -5.05 6.71
CA GLY A 141 -6.80 -5.73 7.74
C GLY A 141 -5.93 -6.56 8.69
N VAL A 142 -6.27 -6.55 9.99
CA VAL A 142 -5.61 -7.36 11.03
C VAL A 142 -6.54 -8.38 11.66
N LEU A 143 -7.83 -8.28 11.35
CA LEU A 143 -8.88 -9.16 11.85
C LEU A 143 -9.66 -9.68 10.63
N PRO A 144 -9.83 -11.00 10.50
CA PRO A 144 -10.63 -11.56 9.41
C PRO A 144 -12.08 -11.08 9.57
N GLU A 145 -12.48 -10.16 8.69
CA GLU A 145 -13.87 -9.76 8.53
C GLU A 145 -14.62 -10.93 7.87
N VAL A 146 -15.65 -11.45 8.52
CA VAL A 146 -16.54 -12.45 7.93
C VAL A 146 -17.80 -11.75 7.43
N SER A 147 -18.25 -12.07 6.23
CA SER A 147 -19.40 -11.44 5.56
C SER A 147 -20.77 -11.79 6.17
N GLY A 148 -20.83 -12.26 7.42
CA GLY A 148 -22.06 -12.72 8.07
C GLY A 148 -22.07 -12.54 9.59
N SER A 149 -23.28 -12.42 10.16
CA SER A 149 -23.46 -12.33 11.61
C SER A 149 -23.07 -13.65 12.29
N SER A 150 -21.93 -13.67 12.99
CA SER A 150 -21.49 -14.83 13.78
C SER A 150 -22.21 -14.96 15.13
N LEU A 151 -23.04 -13.97 15.49
CA LEU A 151 -23.79 -13.87 16.74
C LEU A 151 -24.66 -15.11 17.07
N PRO A 152 -25.43 -15.70 16.14
CA PRO A 152 -26.25 -16.88 16.43
C PRO A 152 -25.41 -18.11 16.74
N LEU A 153 -24.30 -18.30 16.01
CA LEU A 153 -23.41 -19.44 16.17
C LEU A 153 -22.60 -19.32 17.47
N PHE A 154 -22.12 -18.11 17.77
CA PHE A 154 -21.53 -17.78 19.07
C PHE A 154 -22.51 -18.03 20.22
N GLY A 155 -23.76 -17.55 20.09
CA GLY A 155 -24.81 -17.76 21.08
C GLY A 155 -25.13 -19.24 21.30
N GLY A 156 -25.19 -20.03 20.23
CA GLY A 156 -25.39 -21.49 20.31
C GLY A 156 -24.26 -22.20 21.05
N ILE A 157 -23.00 -21.88 20.72
CA ILE A 157 -21.82 -22.44 21.42
C ILE A 157 -21.81 -22.04 22.89
N LEU A 158 -22.05 -20.75 23.18
CA LEU A 158 -22.09 -20.22 24.55
C LEU A 158 -23.20 -20.89 25.38
N GLY A 159 -24.38 -21.05 24.80
CA GLY A 159 -25.51 -21.74 25.43
C GLY A 159 -25.18 -23.19 25.75
N GLY A 160 -24.59 -23.93 24.80
CA GLY A 160 -24.15 -25.31 25.03
C GLY A 160 -23.10 -25.43 26.15
N LEU A 161 -22.16 -24.48 26.20
CA LEU A 161 -21.10 -24.47 27.22
C LEU A 161 -21.65 -24.13 28.61
N LEU A 162 -22.63 -23.23 28.71
CA LEU A 162 -23.34 -22.93 29.96
C LEU A 162 -24.16 -24.14 30.45
N VAL A 163 -24.81 -24.87 29.55
CA VAL A 163 -25.48 -26.13 29.91
C VAL A 163 -24.48 -27.12 30.49
N LEU A 164 -23.34 -27.33 29.82
CA LEU A 164 -22.30 -28.24 30.27
C LEU A 164 -21.72 -27.85 31.64
N LEU A 165 -21.54 -26.54 31.88
CA LEU A 165 -21.09 -26.00 33.17
C LEU A 165 -22.12 -26.23 34.30
N GLY A 166 -23.42 -26.23 33.98
CA GLY A 166 -24.51 -26.40 34.95
C GLY A 166 -24.77 -27.86 35.37
N ILE A 167 -24.39 -28.85 34.53
CA ILE A 167 -24.55 -30.29 34.81
C ILE A 167 -24.01 -30.71 36.20
N PRO A 168 -22.77 -30.36 36.60
CA PRO A 168 -22.25 -30.75 37.93
C PRO A 168 -23.04 -30.15 39.10
N PHE A 169 -23.63 -28.96 38.95
CA PHE A 169 -24.49 -28.36 39.99
C PHE A 169 -25.83 -29.10 40.12
N LEU A 170 -26.40 -29.56 39.01
CA LEU A 170 -27.59 -30.41 39.01
C LEU A 170 -27.35 -31.74 39.70
N PHE A 171 -26.20 -32.40 39.44
CA PHE A 171 -25.83 -33.63 40.15
C PHE A 171 -25.64 -33.41 41.66
N GLY A 172 -24.99 -32.31 42.07
CA GLY A 172 -24.84 -31.95 43.48
C GLY A 172 -26.16 -31.61 44.19
N PHE A 173 -27.12 -31.02 43.48
CA PHE A 173 -28.45 -30.69 43.98
C PHE A 173 -29.35 -31.93 44.09
N VAL A 174 -29.36 -32.79 43.07
CA VAL A 174 -30.11 -34.05 43.06
C VAL A 174 -29.58 -35.04 44.10
N ALA A 175 -28.26 -35.12 44.31
CA ALA A 175 -27.67 -35.91 45.39
C ALA A 175 -28.06 -35.40 46.80
N ARG A 176 -28.25 -34.08 46.97
CA ARG A 176 -28.76 -33.48 48.22
C ARG A 176 -30.28 -33.65 48.38
N ALA A 177 -31.05 -33.64 47.30
CA ALA A 177 -32.51 -33.76 47.33
C ALA A 177 -33.00 -35.21 47.51
N LEU A 178 -32.29 -36.20 46.94
CA LEU A 178 -32.57 -37.64 47.15
C LEU A 178 -31.91 -38.21 48.42
N GLY A 179 -30.97 -37.47 49.03
CA GLY A 179 -30.30 -37.80 50.29
C GLY A 179 -31.11 -37.40 51.53
N GLY A 180 -32.39 -37.77 51.59
CA GLY A 180 -33.23 -37.57 52.77
C GLY A 180 -32.93 -38.57 53.89
N SER A 181 -32.45 -38.05 55.02
CA SER A 181 -32.42 -38.67 56.36
C SER A 181 -31.29 -39.68 56.66
N ARG A 182 -30.16 -39.18 57.19
CA ARG A 182 -29.37 -39.93 58.18
C ARG A 182 -29.60 -39.35 59.57
N LYS A 183 -30.42 -40.09 60.32
CA LYS A 183 -30.76 -39.99 61.74
C LYS A 183 -29.53 -39.63 62.59
N LYS A 184 -29.62 -38.55 63.38
CA LYS A 184 -28.71 -38.25 64.49
C LYS A 184 -28.84 -39.37 65.54
N ASN A 185 -27.87 -40.28 65.59
CA ASN A 185 -27.67 -41.10 66.77
C ASN A 185 -26.66 -40.42 67.70
N LYS A 186 -27.17 -40.00 68.85
CA LYS A 186 -26.39 -39.64 70.04
C LYS A 186 -25.59 -40.88 70.45
N VAL A 187 -24.26 -40.79 70.43
CA VAL A 187 -23.40 -41.69 71.21
C VAL A 187 -22.62 -40.81 72.17
N LYS A 188 -22.88 -41.00 73.46
CA LYS A 188 -22.05 -40.49 74.56
C LYS A 188 -21.00 -41.56 74.91
N THR A 189 -19.91 -41.08 75.50
CA THR A 189 -18.93 -41.76 76.37
C THR A 189 -17.68 -42.30 75.68
N GLY A 190 -16.51 -41.90 76.20
CA GLY A 190 -15.24 -42.60 75.98
C GLY A 190 -14.01 -41.71 75.92
N GLN A 191 -13.30 -41.59 77.04
CA GLN A 191 -12.05 -40.84 77.26
C GLN A 191 -10.84 -41.26 76.41
N SER A 192 -9.86 -40.34 76.41
CA SER A 192 -8.41 -40.53 76.23
C SER A 192 -7.95 -40.75 74.78
N SER A 193 -6.83 -40.20 74.29
CA SER A 193 -5.66 -39.63 74.94
C SER A 193 -4.85 -38.79 73.93
N THR A 194 -4.11 -37.83 74.48
CA THR A 194 -2.84 -37.26 73.99
C THR A 194 -2.80 -36.44 72.70
N ALA A 195 -2.68 -35.12 72.91
CA ALA A 195 -2.12 -34.16 71.98
C ALA A 195 -0.60 -34.39 71.80
N ALA A 196 -0.16 -34.60 70.57
CA ALA A 196 1.25 -34.48 70.19
C ALA A 196 1.42 -33.25 69.28
N LYS A 197 1.85 -32.14 69.87
CA LYS A 197 2.44 -31.01 69.15
C LYS A 197 3.87 -31.40 68.77
N GLY A 198 4.14 -31.51 67.46
CA GLY A 198 5.50 -31.62 66.92
C GLY A 198 5.76 -30.53 65.90
N ARG A 199 6.56 -29.52 66.26
CA ARG A 199 7.19 -28.54 65.34
C ARG A 199 8.60 -29.02 65.04
N VAL A 200 9.01 -29.10 63.76
CA VAL A 200 10.43 -29.06 63.34
C VAL A 200 10.45 -28.48 61.92
N ARG A 201 10.71 -27.17 61.77
CA ARG A 201 11.98 -26.49 61.43
C ARG A 201 12.48 -26.74 60.01
N LEU A 202 12.46 -25.64 59.25
CA LEU A 202 13.22 -25.39 58.04
C LEU A 202 14.71 -25.27 58.35
N LYS A 203 15.52 -25.84 57.47
CA LYS A 203 16.72 -25.22 56.92
C LYS A 203 16.78 -25.59 55.44
#